data_AF-A0A4Q2YKW9-F1
#
_entry.id   AF-A0A4Q2YKW9-F1
#
_cell.length_a   1.000
_cell.length_b   1.000
_cell.length_c   1.000
_cell.angle_alpha   90.00
_cell.angle_beta   90.00
_cell.angle_gamma   90.00
#
_symmetry.space_group_name_H-M   'P 1'
#
loop_
_entity.id
_entity.type
_entity.pdbx_description
1 polymer ?
#
loop_
_entity_poly.entity_id
_entity_poly.type
_entity_poly.pdbx_seq_one_letter_code
_entity_poly.pdbx_strand_id
1 'polypeptide(L)'
;MTMPNIILNCQLCGSEFSVERYREFKAKYCGWTCKQTAGAQASALVNIERYRGTGTVGYIKERGVHQHRVVAARTLGRPLKRGEIVHHIDGNKHNNSPENLQVMTQSRHMKLHRPDMVRPKKFRGCITPGCSGGHCAKGLCRKCYMNIYNKAYAAP
;
A
#
# COMPACT_ATOMS: atom_id res chain seq x y z
N MET A 1 31.91 -41.43 13.42
CA MET A 1 31.84 -40.57 14.61
C MET A 1 31.04 -39.34 14.23
N THR A 2 29.81 -39.20 14.72
CA THR A 2 29.03 -37.96 14.53
C THR A 2 29.67 -36.87 15.38
N MET A 3 30.12 -35.79 14.76
CA MET A 3 30.62 -34.64 15.51
C MET A 3 29.46 -34.04 16.33
N PRO A 4 29.69 -33.63 17.59
CA PRO A 4 28.63 -33.06 18.41
C PRO A 4 28.14 -31.74 17.82
N ASN A 5 26.84 -31.48 18.01
CA ASN A 5 26.22 -30.21 17.65
C ASN A 5 26.75 -29.08 18.54
N ILE A 6 26.79 -27.87 18.00
CA ILE A 6 27.16 -26.64 18.70
C ILE A 6 25.88 -25.87 19.06
N ILE A 7 25.86 -25.26 20.24
CA ILE A 7 24.77 -24.39 20.70
C ILE A 7 25.13 -22.94 20.32
N LEU A 8 24.18 -22.24 19.69
CA LEU A 8 24.28 -20.85 19.29
C LEU A 8 23.10 -20.04 19.85
N ASN A 9 23.28 -18.72 19.93
CA ASN A 9 22.23 -17.78 20.31
C ASN A 9 21.61 -17.12 19.07
N CYS A 10 20.28 -17.06 19.03
CA CYS A 10 19.59 -16.40 17.94
C CYS A 10 19.83 -14.88 17.98
N GLN A 11 20.28 -14.30 16.87
CA GLN A 11 20.54 -12.86 16.76
C GLN A 11 19.28 -11.98 16.83
N LEU A 12 18.07 -12.55 16.77
CA LEU A 12 16.82 -11.81 16.86
C LEU A 12 16.15 -11.94 18.24
N CYS A 13 15.90 -13.17 18.70
CA CYS A 13 15.14 -13.42 19.93
C CYS A 13 16.00 -13.83 21.13
N GLY A 14 17.30 -14.07 20.94
CA GLY A 14 18.23 -14.48 21.99
C GLY A 14 18.12 -15.94 22.44
N SER A 15 17.16 -16.71 21.92
CA SER A 15 16.99 -18.12 22.30
C SER A 15 18.16 -19.00 21.83
N GLU A 16 18.54 -19.96 22.67
CA GLU A 16 19.53 -20.99 22.35
C GLU A 16 18.99 -22.00 21.33
N PHE A 17 19.83 -22.42 20.38
CA PHE A 17 19.50 -23.45 19.40
C PHE A 17 20.75 -24.24 18.98
N SER A 18 20.58 -25.52 18.68
CA SER A 18 21.69 -26.40 18.28
C SER A 18 21.81 -26.51 16.76
N VAL A 19 23.04 -26.46 16.24
CA VAL A 19 23.34 -26.72 14.83
C VAL A 19 24.54 -27.65 14.68
N GLU A 20 24.63 -28.35 13.56
CA GLU A 20 25.83 -29.08 13.19
C GLU A 20 27.02 -28.13 12.97
N ARG A 21 28.25 -28.58 13.30
CA ARG A 21 29.48 -27.77 13.22
C ARG A 21 29.65 -26.98 11.92
N TYR A 22 29.34 -27.57 10.78
CA TYR A 22 29.52 -26.90 9.47
C TYR A 22 28.63 -25.66 9.30
N ARG A 23 27.56 -25.54 10.10
CA ARG A 23 26.62 -24.41 10.08
C ARG A 23 26.98 -23.32 11.08
N GLU A 24 27.98 -23.53 11.95
CA GLU A 24 28.38 -22.57 12.99
C GLU A 24 28.53 -21.15 12.43
N PHE A 25 29.26 -20.99 11.32
CA PHE A 25 29.50 -19.69 10.69
C PHE A 25 28.34 -19.18 9.82
N LYS A 26 27.36 -20.03 9.48
CA LYS A 26 26.24 -19.69 8.58
C LYS A 26 24.93 -19.45 9.33
N ALA A 27 24.74 -20.09 10.48
CA ALA A 27 23.50 -20.06 11.24
C ALA A 27 23.46 -18.83 12.15
N LYS A 28 22.41 -18.02 11.98
CA LYS A 28 22.22 -16.76 12.72
C LYS A 28 20.93 -16.73 13.54
N TYR A 29 19.97 -17.58 13.20
CA TYR A 29 18.62 -17.54 13.74
C TYR A 29 18.14 -18.95 14.11
N CYS A 30 17.35 -19.06 15.18
CA CYS A 30 16.84 -20.33 15.69
C CYS A 30 15.85 -21.02 14.74
N GLY A 31 15.29 -20.30 13.76
CA GLY A 31 14.35 -20.85 12.80
C GLY A 31 13.97 -19.90 11.68
N TRP A 32 13.11 -20.37 10.78
CA TRP A 32 12.66 -19.60 9.59
C TRP A 32 11.94 -18.31 9.97
N THR A 33 11.09 -18.35 11.00
CA THR A 33 10.35 -17.17 11.48
C THR A 33 11.30 -16.04 11.89
N CYS A 34 12.29 -16.34 12.75
CA CYS A 34 13.26 -15.33 13.17
C CYS A 34 14.11 -14.81 12.00
N LYS A 35 14.49 -15.67 11.06
CA LYS A 35 15.19 -15.23 9.84
C LYS A 35 14.34 -14.25 9.01
N GLN A 36 13.07 -14.56 8.78
CA GLN A 36 12.16 -13.71 8.01
C GLN A 36 11.90 -12.38 8.72
N THR A 37 11.68 -12.42 10.03
CA THR A 37 11.46 -11.20 10.83
C THR A 37 12.69 -10.30 10.82
N ALA A 38 13.90 -10.85 10.99
CA ALA A 38 15.12 -10.07 10.91
C ALA A 38 15.33 -9.45 9.52
N GLY A 39 15.06 -10.20 8.45
CA GLY A 39 15.09 -9.68 7.08
C GLY A 39 14.07 -8.57 6.84
N ALA A 40 12.86 -8.72 7.37
CA ALA A 40 11.81 -7.70 7.30
C ALA A 40 12.20 -6.43 8.06
N GLN A 41 12.77 -6.56 9.27
CA GLN A 41 13.28 -5.42 10.05
C GLN A 41 14.39 -4.67 9.31
N ALA A 42 15.37 -5.39 8.76
CA ALA A 42 16.45 -4.78 7.96
C ALA A 42 15.90 -4.04 6.74
N SER A 43 14.94 -4.64 6.04
CA SER A 43 14.30 -4.04 4.86
C SER A 43 13.48 -2.80 5.25
N ALA A 44 12.79 -2.84 6.39
CA ALA A 44 12.04 -1.70 6.90
C ALA A 44 12.96 -0.50 7.17
N LEU A 45 14.14 -0.71 7.77
CA LEU A 45 15.11 0.36 8.01
C LEU A 45 15.57 1.05 6.73
N VAL A 46 15.92 0.28 5.69
CA VAL A 46 16.31 0.81 4.38
C VAL A 46 15.14 1.56 3.72
N ASN A 47 13.94 1.01 3.82
CA ASN A 47 12.73 1.60 3.23
C ASN A 47 12.31 2.90 3.92
N ILE A 48 12.57 3.07 5.22
CA ILE A 48 12.28 4.32 5.94
C ILE A 48 12.98 5.49 5.26
N GLU A 49 14.27 5.35 4.96
CA GLU A 49 15.04 6.41 4.32
C GLU A 49 14.65 6.58 2.84
N ARG A 50 14.59 5.46 2.10
CA ARG A 50 14.26 5.46 0.68
C ARG A 50 12.93 6.13 0.33
N TYR A 51 11.92 6.00 1.19
CA TYR A 51 10.58 6.55 0.96
C TYR A 51 10.26 7.79 1.80
N ARG A 52 11.22 8.30 2.59
CA ARG A 52 11.01 9.52 3.38
C ARG A 52 10.79 10.70 2.45
N GLY A 53 9.64 11.36 2.56
CA GLY A 53 9.33 12.56 1.78
C GLY A 53 9.03 12.32 0.29
N THR A 54 9.13 11.09 -0.23
CA THR A 54 8.80 10.80 -1.64
C THR A 54 7.28 10.72 -1.87
N GLY A 55 6.52 10.40 -0.82
CA GLY A 55 5.10 10.11 -0.92
C GLY A 55 4.80 8.75 -1.55
N THR A 56 5.79 7.90 -1.85
CA THR A 56 5.56 6.61 -2.55
C THR A 56 4.52 5.70 -1.85
N VAL A 57 4.36 5.83 -0.53
CA VAL A 57 3.39 5.07 0.29
C VAL A 57 2.20 5.94 0.75
N GLY A 58 2.04 7.16 0.23
CA GLY A 58 0.93 8.07 0.59
C GLY A 58 1.22 9.55 0.30
N TYR A 59 0.98 10.42 1.28
CA TYR A 59 1.26 11.85 1.12
C TYR A 59 2.72 12.17 1.41
N ILE A 60 3.30 13.09 0.64
CA ILE A 60 4.61 13.68 0.93
C ILE A 60 4.55 14.37 2.30
N LYS A 61 5.57 14.11 3.13
CA LYS A 61 5.73 14.72 4.45
C LYS A 61 7.04 15.50 4.52
N GLU A 62 6.98 16.68 5.12
CA GLU A 62 8.13 17.52 5.44
C GLU A 62 8.17 17.70 6.96
N ARG A 63 9.29 17.32 7.60
CA ARG A 63 9.46 17.36 9.07
C ARG A 63 8.29 16.71 9.86
N GLY A 64 7.74 15.62 9.32
CA GLY A 64 6.63 14.87 9.94
C GLY A 64 5.23 15.41 9.63
N VAL A 65 5.10 16.57 8.97
CA VAL A 65 3.81 17.19 8.61
C VAL A 65 3.50 16.95 7.13
N HIS A 66 2.24 16.73 6.78
CA HIS A 66 1.81 16.58 5.39
C HIS A 66 2.09 17.86 4.59
N GLN A 67 2.89 17.74 3.52
CA GLN A 67 3.38 18.88 2.74
C GLN A 67 2.24 19.72 2.15
N HIS A 68 1.20 19.11 1.59
CA HIS A 68 0.04 19.84 1.07
C HIS A 68 -0.65 20.73 2.13
N ARG A 69 -0.64 20.34 3.42
CA ARG A 69 -1.19 21.17 4.50
C ARG A 69 -0.30 22.36 4.81
N VAL A 70 1.02 22.15 4.77
CA VAL A 70 2.01 23.22 4.96
C VAL A 70 1.90 24.24 3.85
N VAL A 71 1.86 23.80 2.59
CA VAL A 71 1.71 24.67 1.43
C VAL A 71 0.39 25.43 1.52
N ALA A 72 -0.73 24.76 1.75
CA ALA A 72 -2.03 25.40 1.88
C ALA A 72 -2.08 26.45 3.02
N ALA A 73 -1.51 26.15 4.19
CA ALA A 73 -1.45 27.10 5.31
C ALA A 73 -0.58 28.32 4.98
N ARG A 74 0.56 28.13 4.29
CA ARG A 74 1.42 29.21 3.82
C ARG A 74 0.68 30.10 2.82
N THR A 75 -0.01 29.52 1.84
CA THR A 75 -0.81 30.26 0.85
C THR A 75 -1.93 31.06 1.48
N LEU A 76 -2.56 30.54 2.56
CA LEU A 76 -3.60 31.25 3.30
C LEU A 76 -3.06 32.33 4.25
N GLY A 77 -1.76 32.37 4.53
CA GLY A 77 -1.17 33.24 5.55
C GLY A 77 -1.61 32.94 6.99
N ARG A 78 -2.24 31.79 7.24
CA ARG A 78 -2.72 31.36 8.56
C ARG A 78 -2.75 29.84 8.68
N PRO A 79 -2.70 29.27 9.90
CA PRO A 79 -2.93 27.84 10.08
C PRO A 79 -4.33 27.41 9.64
N LEU A 80 -4.43 26.16 9.20
CA LEU A 80 -5.71 25.53 8.89
C LEU A 80 -6.53 25.38 10.18
N LYS A 81 -7.78 25.83 10.13
CA LYS A 81 -8.75 25.70 11.23
C LYS A 81 -9.24 24.26 11.34
N ARG A 82 -9.79 23.92 12.50
CA ARG A 82 -10.45 22.63 12.72
C ARG A 82 -11.59 22.47 11.70
N GLY A 83 -11.60 21.35 10.99
CA GLY A 83 -12.61 21.04 9.97
C GLY A 83 -12.29 21.55 8.55
N GLU A 84 -11.20 22.30 8.38
CA GLU A 84 -10.65 22.62 7.06
C GLU A 84 -9.82 21.44 6.54
N ILE A 85 -10.06 21.05 5.30
CA ILE A 85 -9.35 20.00 4.58
C ILE A 85 -8.76 20.56 3.28
N VAL A 86 -7.69 19.93 2.81
CA VAL A 86 -7.02 20.30 1.57
C VAL A 86 -7.39 19.29 0.50
N HIS A 87 -7.95 19.79 -0.60
CA HIS A 87 -8.32 19.01 -1.77
C HIS A 87 -7.30 19.25 -2.89
N HIS A 88 -6.83 18.17 -3.51
CA HIS A 88 -6.02 18.20 -4.73
C HIS A 88 -6.96 18.28 -5.94
N ILE A 89 -6.91 19.38 -6.70
CA ILE A 89 -7.82 19.65 -7.81
C ILE A 89 -7.64 18.61 -8.94
N ASP A 90 -6.40 18.24 -9.23
CA ASP A 90 -6.05 17.21 -10.22
C ASP A 90 -6.22 15.76 -9.73
N GLY A 91 -6.57 15.56 -8.45
CA GLY A 91 -6.65 14.25 -7.81
C GLY A 91 -5.29 13.57 -7.53
N ASN A 92 -4.17 14.17 -7.94
CA ASN A 92 -2.83 13.66 -7.71
C ASN A 92 -2.28 14.12 -6.35
N LYS A 93 -2.19 13.17 -5.41
CA LYS A 93 -1.74 13.41 -4.03
C LYS A 93 -0.27 13.87 -3.91
N HIS A 94 0.50 13.77 -4.98
CA HIS A 94 1.91 14.19 -5.03
C HIS A 94 2.09 15.60 -5.61
N ASN A 95 1.09 16.14 -6.32
CA ASN A 95 1.15 17.49 -6.85
C ASN A 95 0.74 18.51 -5.77
N ASN A 96 1.71 18.99 -5.00
CA ASN A 96 1.47 19.91 -3.88
C ASN A 96 1.66 21.39 -4.25
N SER A 97 1.61 21.75 -5.54
CA SER A 97 1.67 23.15 -5.99
C SER A 97 0.51 23.96 -5.39
N PRO A 98 0.74 25.20 -4.90
CA PRO A 98 -0.30 26.02 -4.27
C PRO A 98 -1.59 26.15 -5.09
N GLU A 99 -1.46 26.26 -6.41
CA GLU A 99 -2.55 26.36 -7.38
C GLU A 99 -3.37 25.07 -7.54
N ASN A 100 -2.77 23.91 -7.25
CA ASN A 100 -3.45 22.60 -7.28
C ASN A 100 -4.15 22.27 -5.95
N LEU A 101 -3.98 23.11 -4.92
CA LEU A 101 -4.50 22.86 -3.58
C LEU A 101 -5.66 23.81 -3.26
N GLN A 102 -6.82 23.23 -2.95
CA GLN A 102 -7.98 23.99 -2.53
C GLN A 102 -8.36 23.66 -1.09
N VAL A 103 -8.40 24.68 -0.23
CA VAL A 103 -8.89 24.52 1.15
C VAL A 103 -10.41 24.62 1.16
N MET A 104 -11.06 23.62 1.75
CA MET A 104 -12.52 23.56 1.84
C MET A 104 -12.98 22.85 3.12
N THR A 105 -14.27 22.92 3.41
CA THR A 105 -14.88 22.15 4.51
C THR A 105 -15.09 20.70 4.10
N GLN A 106 -15.16 19.81 5.09
CA GLN A 106 -15.50 18.39 4.87
C GLN A 106 -16.81 18.24 4.09
N SER A 107 -17.84 19.03 4.40
CA SER A 107 -19.14 18.96 3.73
C SER A 107 -19.05 19.32 2.24
N ARG A 108 -18.26 20.33 1.88
CA ARG A 108 -18.03 20.72 0.48
C ARG A 108 -17.26 19.63 -0.28
N HIS A 109 -16.23 19.07 0.33
CA HIS A 109 -15.48 17.96 -0.26
C HIS A 109 -16.34 16.72 -0.48
N MET A 110 -17.20 16.37 0.49
CA MET A 110 -18.13 15.25 0.35
C MET A 110 -19.13 15.49 -0.79
N LYS A 111 -19.62 16.71 -0.98
CA LYS A 111 -20.49 17.06 -2.11
C LYS A 111 -19.76 16.91 -3.45
N LEU A 112 -18.50 17.36 -3.51
CA LEU A 112 -17.67 17.26 -4.70
C LEU A 112 -17.44 15.81 -5.13
N HIS A 113 -17.03 14.95 -4.19
CA HIS A 113 -16.74 13.53 -4.45
C HIS A 113 -17.95 12.61 -4.36
N ARG A 114 -19.15 13.14 -4.08
CA ARG A 114 -20.37 12.32 -3.96
C ARG A 114 -20.61 11.43 -5.18
N PRO A 115 -20.43 11.90 -6.44
CA PRO A 115 -20.59 11.05 -7.62
C PRO A 115 -19.58 9.89 -7.65
N ASP A 116 -18.32 10.13 -7.27
CA ASP A 116 -17.26 9.12 -7.26
C ASP A 116 -17.41 8.12 -6.10
N MET A 117 -18.06 8.54 -5.01
CA MET A 117 -18.38 7.68 -3.87
C MET A 117 -19.63 6.82 -4.07
N VAL A 118 -20.34 6.94 -5.20
CA VAL A 118 -21.42 6.02 -5.53
C VAL A 118 -20.80 4.65 -5.78
N ARG A 119 -20.99 3.74 -4.81
CA ARG A 119 -20.60 2.34 -4.97
C ARG A 119 -21.20 1.84 -6.29
N PRO A 120 -20.41 1.23 -7.20
CA PRO A 120 -20.97 0.68 -8.42
C PRO A 120 -22.08 -0.31 -8.05
N LYS A 121 -23.23 -0.19 -8.71
CA LYS A 121 -24.36 -1.11 -8.48
C LYS A 121 -23.82 -2.54 -8.60
N LYS A 122 -24.06 -3.37 -7.59
CA LYS A 122 -23.69 -4.80 -7.65
C LYS A 122 -24.37 -5.40 -8.89
N PHE A 123 -23.59 -5.99 -9.78
CA PHE A 123 -24.13 -6.67 -10.94
C PHE A 123 -24.98 -7.86 -10.48
N ARG A 124 -26.26 -7.90 -10.89
CA ARG A 124 -27.19 -9.00 -10.53
C ARG A 124 -27.01 -10.26 -11.39
N GLY A 125 -26.23 -10.16 -12.47
CA GLY A 125 -25.99 -11.25 -13.43
C GLY A 125 -24.97 -10.82 -14.48
N CYS A 126 -24.71 -11.72 -15.44
CA CYS A 126 -23.88 -11.43 -16.58
C CYS A 126 -24.50 -10.35 -17.48
N ILE A 127 -23.69 -9.38 -17.90
CA ILE A 127 -24.11 -8.33 -18.86
C ILE A 127 -24.08 -8.81 -20.32
N THR A 128 -23.51 -9.98 -20.62
CA THR A 128 -23.45 -10.50 -21.99
C THR A 128 -24.87 -10.79 -22.50
N PRO A 129 -25.30 -10.23 -23.64
CA PRO A 129 -26.62 -10.50 -24.22
C PRO A 129 -26.88 -12.01 -24.35
N GLY A 130 -28.04 -12.47 -23.88
CA GLY A 130 -28.41 -13.88 -23.90
C GLY A 130 -27.71 -14.77 -22.85
N CYS A 131 -26.87 -14.21 -21.98
CA CYS A 131 -26.24 -14.97 -20.90
C CYS A 131 -26.99 -14.78 -19.57
N SER A 132 -27.58 -15.86 -19.06
CA SER A 132 -28.22 -15.92 -17.74
C SER A 132 -27.27 -16.28 -16.59
N GLY A 133 -25.95 -16.32 -16.86
CA GLY A 133 -24.95 -16.71 -15.86
C GLY A 133 -24.85 -15.71 -14.70
N GLY A 134 -24.58 -16.22 -13.50
CA GLY A 134 -24.31 -15.38 -12.33
C GLY A 134 -23.07 -14.49 -12.51
N HIS A 135 -23.11 -13.28 -11.95
CA HIS A 135 -21.99 -12.35 -11.94
C HIS A 135 -20.80 -12.94 -11.15
N CYS A 136 -19.61 -12.90 -11.75
CA CYS A 136 -18.34 -13.33 -11.14
C CYS A 136 -17.36 -12.14 -11.00
N ALA A 137 -17.10 -11.40 -12.08
CA ALA A 137 -16.23 -10.21 -12.04
C ALA A 137 -16.61 -9.21 -13.14
N LYS A 138 -16.48 -7.90 -12.86
CA LYS A 138 -16.75 -6.81 -13.83
C LYS A 138 -18.11 -6.92 -14.56
N GLY A 139 -19.12 -7.49 -13.89
CA GLY A 139 -20.44 -7.71 -14.48
C GLY A 139 -20.56 -8.91 -15.41
N LEU A 140 -19.56 -9.79 -15.48
CA LEU A 140 -19.56 -10.97 -16.35
C LEU A 140 -19.59 -12.26 -15.53
N CYS A 141 -20.18 -13.32 -16.08
CA CYS A 141 -20.01 -14.66 -15.55
C CYS A 141 -18.59 -15.17 -15.83
N ARG A 142 -18.16 -16.24 -15.13
CA ARG A 142 -16.82 -16.82 -15.29
C ARG A 142 -16.47 -17.13 -16.75
N LYS A 143 -17.42 -17.71 -17.50
CA LYS A 143 -17.24 -18.07 -18.93
C LYS A 143 -17.04 -16.84 -19.80
N CYS A 144 -17.92 -15.84 -19.68
CA CYS A 144 -17.85 -14.61 -20.47
C CYS A 144 -16.61 -13.78 -20.12
N TYR A 145 -16.20 -13.75 -18.85
CA TYR A 145 -14.96 -13.10 -18.42
C TYR A 145 -13.73 -13.74 -19.09
N MET A 146 -13.62 -15.07 -19.04
CA MET A 146 -12.48 -15.78 -19.64
C MET A 146 -12.44 -15.65 -21.16
N ASN A 147 -13.60 -15.62 -21.83
CA ASN A 147 -13.65 -15.41 -23.28
C ASN A 147 -13.12 -14.03 -23.68
N ILE A 148 -13.46 -12.97 -22.93
CA ILE A 148 -12.93 -11.63 -23.20
C ILE A 148 -11.44 -11.56 -22.88
N TYR A 149 -11.03 -12.11 -21.74
CA TYR A 149 -9.62 -12.16 -21.34
C TYR A 149 -8.78 -12.87 -22.41
N ASN A 150 -9.19 -14.08 -22.81
CA ASN A 150 -8.47 -14.86 -23.82
C ASN A 150 -8.46 -14.18 -25.20
N LYS A 151 -9.50 -13.41 -25.57
CA LYS A 151 -9.47 -12.62 -26.81
C LYS A 151 -8.55 -11.41 -26.72
N ALA A 152 -8.54 -10.71 -25.57
CA ALA A 152 -7.71 -9.52 -25.37
C ALA A 152 -6.21 -9.85 -25.22
N TYR A 153 -5.89 -11.05 -24.73
CA TYR A 153 -4.53 -11.55 -24.54
C TYR A 153 -4.18 -12.74 -25.46
N ALA A 154 -5.00 -13.02 -26.47
CA ALA A 154 -4.58 -13.86 -27.57
C ALA A 154 -3.50 -13.08 -28.31
N ALA A 155 -2.26 -13.52 -28.18
CA ALA A 155 -1.15 -12.99 -28.96
C ALA A 155 -1.48 -13.08 -30.47
N PRO A 156 -1.03 -12.13 -31.30
CA PRO A 156 -1.03 -12.31 -32.75
C PRO A 156 -0.18 -13.51 -33.17
#